data_AF-A0A7K4DD40-F1
#
_entry.id   AF-A0A7K4DD40-F1
#
_cell.length_a   1.000
_cell.length_b   1.000
_cell.length_c   1.000
_cell.angle_alpha   90.00
_cell.angle_beta   90.00
_cell.angle_gamma   90.00
#
_symmetry.space_group_name_H-M   'P 1'
#
loop_
_entity.id
_entity.type
_entity.pdbx_description
1 polymer ?
#
loop_
_entity_poly.entity_id
_entity_poly.type
_entity_poly.pdbx_seq_one_letter_code
_entity_poly.pdbx_strand_id
1 'polypeptide(L)' 'MSPHDDREIGLVSGGQDASTRPPATATVINYSESHLDERVYARPEDLQGFTLRPAVTWISVDGVCDGD' A
#
# COMPACT_ATOMS: atom_id res chain seq x y z
N MET A 1 22.97 31.84 -27.28
CA MET A 1 23.51 30.61 -26.67
C MET A 1 23.66 30.90 -25.18
N SER A 2 22.71 30.45 -24.37
CA SER A 2 22.71 30.66 -22.91
C SER A 2 23.52 29.54 -22.23
N PRO A 3 24.23 29.82 -21.14
CA PRO A 3 25.02 28.81 -20.43
C PRO A 3 24.10 27.80 -19.76
N HIS A 4 24.54 26.55 -19.76
CA HIS A 4 23.89 25.39 -19.16
C HIS A 4 23.94 25.54 -17.63
N ASP A 5 22.78 25.50 -16.99
CA ASP A 5 22.63 25.51 -15.53
C ASP A 5 22.99 24.09 -15.04
N ASP A 6 24.26 23.87 -14.69
CA ASP A 6 24.75 22.65 -14.03
C ASP A 6 24.21 22.59 -12.59
N ARG A 7 22.91 22.31 -12.45
CA ARG A 7 22.35 21.92 -11.15
C ARG A 7 22.76 20.49 -10.90
N GLU A 8 23.89 20.35 -10.23
CA GLU A 8 24.24 19.16 -9.47
C GLU A 8 23.04 18.86 -8.56
N ILE A 9 22.21 17.89 -8.99
CA ILE A 9 21.23 17.25 -8.13
C ILE A 9 22.03 16.51 -7.08
N GLY A 10 22.39 17.22 -6.01
CA GLY A 10 22.99 16.64 -4.83
C GLY A 10 22.15 15.43 -4.48
N LEU A 11 22.74 14.24 -4.61
CA LEU A 11 22.20 13.04 -4.02
C LEU A 11 22.14 13.34 -2.54
N VAL A 12 20.97 13.78 -2.09
CA VAL A 12 20.56 13.60 -0.71
C VAL A 12 20.55 12.09 -0.52
N SER A 13 21.68 11.57 -0.05
CA SER A 13 21.76 10.34 0.73
C SER A 13 20.93 10.56 1.99
N GLY A 14 19.62 10.73 1.82
CA GLY A 14 18.66 10.61 2.89
C GLY A 14 18.62 9.14 3.19
N GLY A 15 19.24 8.76 4.31
CA GLY A 15 18.82 7.53 4.97
C GLY A 15 17.31 7.55 4.97
N GLN A 16 16.70 6.52 4.38
CA GLN A 16 15.26 6.35 4.41
C GLN A 16 14.91 6.16 5.88
N ASP A 17 14.63 7.27 6.55
CA ASP A 17 13.94 7.30 7.83
C ASP A 17 12.73 6.39 7.66
N ALA A 18 12.72 5.27 8.38
CA ALA A 18 11.58 4.36 8.46
C ALA A 18 10.29 5.11 8.86
N SER A 19 10.42 6.35 9.35
CA SER A 19 9.37 7.26 9.77
C SER A 19 8.51 7.87 8.65
N THR A 20 8.90 7.83 7.37
CA THR A 20 8.10 8.46 6.27
C THR A 20 7.38 7.45 5.38
N ARG A 21 7.51 6.15 5.66
CA ARG A 21 6.88 5.13 4.83
C ARG A 21 5.37 5.04 5.13
N PRO A 22 4.48 5.08 4.12
CA PRO A 22 3.05 4.95 4.34
C PRO A 22 2.75 3.61 5.03
N PRO A 23 1.80 3.58 5.98
CA PRO A 23 1.42 2.36 6.67
C PRO A 23 0.86 1.33 5.68
N ALA A 24 1.02 0.05 6.00
CA ALA A 24 0.45 -1.01 5.19
C ALA A 24 -1.08 -0.93 5.21
N THR A 25 -1.69 -1.10 4.04
CA THR A 25 -3.15 -1.09 3.86
C THR A 25 -3.59 -2.42 3.24
N ALA A 26 -4.82 -2.83 3.51
CA ALA A 26 -5.39 -4.04 2.93
C ALA A 26 -6.67 -3.72 2.15
N THR A 27 -6.78 -4.23 0.93
CA THR A 27 -8.00 -4.16 0.12
C THR A 27 -8.61 -5.55 0.04
N VAL A 28 -9.87 -5.67 0.42
CA VAL A 28 -10.64 -6.91 0.38
C VAL A 28 -11.72 -6.78 -0.68
N ILE A 29 -11.71 -7.70 -1.62
CA ILE A 29 -12.67 -7.78 -2.72
C ILE A 29 -13.40 -9.12 -2.58
N ASN A 30 -14.70 -9.07 -2.31
CA ASN A 30 -15.56 -10.25 -2.30
C ASN A 30 -16.40 -10.26 -3.57
N TYR A 31 -16.40 -11.38 -4.27
CA TYR A 31 -17.17 -11.50 -5.50
C TYR A 31 -17.82 -12.87 -5.68
N SER A 32 -18.96 -12.83 -6.35
CA SER A 32 -19.72 -13.97 -6.83
C SER A 32 -20.23 -13.67 -8.24
N GLU A 33 -21.01 -14.56 -8.83
CA GLU A 33 -21.58 -14.36 -10.17
C GLU A 33 -22.47 -13.12 -10.28
N SER A 34 -23.02 -12.63 -9.16
CA SER A 34 -24.01 -11.55 -9.13
C SER A 34 -23.64 -10.38 -8.20
N HIS A 35 -22.51 -10.45 -7.51
CA HIS A 35 -22.14 -9.48 -6.50
C HIS A 35 -20.64 -9.19 -6.50
N LEU A 36 -20.28 -7.93 -6.31
CA LEU A 36 -18.91 -7.45 -6.13
C LEU A 36 -18.94 -6.41 -4.98
N ASP A 37 -18.20 -6.68 -3.92
CA ASP A 37 -18.03 -5.80 -2.76
C ASP A 37 -16.54 -5.56 -2.54
N GLU A 38 -16.12 -4.30 -2.64
CA GLU A 38 -14.74 -3.88 -2.42
C GLU A 38 -14.66 -3.01 -1.18
N ARG A 39 -13.68 -3.30 -0.31
CA ARG A 39 -13.46 -2.54 0.91
C ARG A 39 -11.99 -2.38 1.20
N VAL A 40 -11.60 -1.14 1.51
CA VAL A 40 -10.24 -0.81 1.93
C VAL A 40 -10.18 -0.70 3.46
N TYR A 41 -9.18 -1.34 4.03
CA TYR A 41 -8.83 -1.34 5.43
C TYR A 41 -7.51 -0.60 5.64
N ALA A 42 -7.51 0.33 6.59
CA ALA A 42 -6.35 1.15 6.89
C ALA A 42 -5.20 0.33 7.49
N ARG A 43 -5.51 -0.82 8.11
CA ARG A 43 -4.52 -1.74 8.65
C ARG A 43 -4.89 -3.20 8.37
N PRO A 44 -3.92 -4.08 8.11
CA PRO A 44 -4.19 -5.51 7.95
C PRO A 44 -4.80 -6.18 9.20
N GLU A 45 -4.47 -5.69 10.40
CA GLU A 45 -5.06 -6.22 11.65
C GLU A 45 -6.59 -6.08 11.73
N ASP A 46 -7.17 -5.11 11.01
CA ASP A 46 -8.62 -4.90 10.96
C ASP A 46 -9.35 -6.06 10.25
N LEU A 47 -8.63 -6.91 9.50
CA LEU A 47 -9.19 -8.13 8.90
C LEU A 47 -9.43 -9.27 9.91
N GLN A 48 -8.92 -9.20 11.14
CA GLN A 48 -9.07 -10.31 12.10
C GLN A 48 -10.53 -10.65 12.41
N GLY A 49 -11.45 -9.67 12.31
CA GLY A 49 -12.90 -9.87 12.45
C GLY A 49 -13.63 -10.10 11.13
N PHE A 50 -12.92 -10.19 10.01
CA PHE A 50 -13.53 -10.31 8.69
C PHE A 50 -14.18 -11.68 8.52
N THR A 51 -15.50 -11.71 8.45
CA THR A 51 -16.24 -12.94 8.20
C THR A 51 -16.32 -13.16 6.68
N LEU A 52 -15.61 -14.18 6.20
CA LEU A 52 -15.71 -14.64 4.82
C LEU A 52 -17.14 -15.12 4.56
N ARG A 53 -17.81 -14.48 3.60
CA ARG A 53 -19.09 -14.96 3.06
C ARG A 53 -18.79 -16.13 2.10
N PRO A 54 -19.79 -16.97 1.77
CA PRO A 54 -19.65 -17.98 0.71
C PRO A 54 -19.56 -17.29 -0.67
N ALA A 55 -18.44 -16.63 -0.91
CA ALA A 55 -18.04 -15.91 -2.11
C ALA A 55 -16.52 -16.04 -2.23
N VAL A 56 -15.97 -15.85 -3.42
CA VAL A 56 -14.51 -15.80 -3.56
C VAL A 56 -14.03 -14.47 -2.98
N THR A 57 -12.98 -14.51 -2.17
CA THR A 57 -12.38 -13.32 -1.55
C THR A 57 -10.95 -13.15 -2.04
N TRP A 58 -10.66 -11.99 -2.63
CA TRP A 58 -9.29 -11.54 -2.92
C TRP A 58 -8.88 -10.49 -1.90
N ILE A 59 -7.76 -10.74 -1.23
CA ILE A 59 -7.11 -9.77 -0.34
C ILE A 59 -5.81 -9.30 -1.00
N SER A 60 -5.68 -7.99 -1.22
CA SER A 60 -4.42 -7.34 -1.61
C SER A 60 -3.88 -6.58 -0.40
N VAL A 61 -2.57 -6.65 -0.17
CA VAL A 61 -1.92 -5.88 0.89
C VAL A 61 -0.82 -5.04 0.28
N ASP A 62 -0.90 -3.74 0.48
CA ASP A 62 0.01 -2.74 -0.07
C ASP A 62 0.88 -2.15 1.04
N GLY A 63 2.07 -1.68 0.67
CA GLY A 63 2.96 -0.99 1.61
C GLY A 63 3.76 -1.89 2.54
N VAL A 64 3.68 -3.22 2.42
CA VAL A 64 4.41 -4.18 3.28
C VAL A 64 5.92 -3.96 3.23
N CYS A 65 6.51 -3.68 4.39
CA CYS A 65 7.94 -3.52 4.61
C CYS A 65 8.47 -4.74 5.35
N ASP A 66 9.69 -5.15 5.06
CA ASP A 66 10.44 -5.95 6.03
C ASP A 66 10.68 -5.06 7.26
N GLY A 67 10.34 -5.58 8.45
CA GLY A 67 10.68 -4.94 9.71
C GLY A 67 12.19 -5.00 9.91
N ASP A 68 12.79 -3.85 10.21
CA ASP A 68 14.21 -3.73 10.60
C ASP A 68 14.56 -4.61 11.81
#